data_AF-A0A2S4JHX6-F1
#
_entry.id   AF-A0A2S4JHX6-F1
#
_cell.length_a   1.000
_cell.length_b   1.000
_cell.length_c   1.000
_cell.angle_alpha   90.00
_cell.angle_beta   90.00
_cell.angle_gamma   90.00
#
_symmetry.space_group_name_H-M   'P 1'
#
loop_
_entity.id
_entity.type
_entity.pdbx_description
1 polymer ?
#
loop_
_entity_poly.entity_id
_entity_poly.type
_entity_poly.pdbx_seq_one_letter_code
_entity_poly.pdbx_strand_id
1 'polypeptide(L)'
;MFHSQKFLTQCRKVPLQAFLSAGTEQDQLESLFARFLGAVPRELARDLLDHTLETAGTRDEAQQKLADLVDLFWLQYDDAADPLTFPDWELLRETVNTWAQELDIDLVQYIMERVLTHKAL
;
A
#
# COMPACT_ATOMS: atom_id res chain seq x y z
N MET A 1 15.16 2.68 11.03
CA MET A 1 15.11 2.72 9.56
C MET A 1 13.74 2.22 9.16
N PHE A 2 12.93 3.09 8.56
CA PHE A 2 11.54 2.82 8.21
C PHE A 2 11.42 1.68 7.18
N HIS A 3 10.29 0.95 7.22
CA HIS A 3 10.05 -0.18 6.31
C HIS A 3 9.90 0.31 4.86
N SER A 4 9.28 1.47 4.66
CA SER A 4 9.24 2.22 3.39
C SER A 4 10.60 2.44 2.75
N GLN A 5 11.62 2.89 3.50
CA GLN A 5 12.95 3.16 2.94
C GLN A 5 13.64 1.90 2.41
N LYS A 6 13.47 0.77 3.12
CA LYS A 6 13.96 -0.53 2.66
C LYS A 6 13.16 -1.00 1.44
N PHE A 7 11.84 -0.82 1.45
CA PHE A 7 10.98 -1.13 0.32
C PHE A 7 11.41 -0.34 -0.92
N LEU A 8 11.51 0.99 -0.85
CA LEU A 8 11.95 1.86 -1.94
C LEU A 8 13.31 1.42 -2.51
N THR A 9 14.26 1.06 -1.65
CA THR A 9 15.59 0.58 -2.08
C THR A 9 15.49 -0.70 -2.92
N GLN A 10 14.57 -1.60 -2.59
CA GLN A 10 14.34 -2.83 -3.35
C GLN A 10 13.46 -2.59 -4.59
N CYS A 11 12.47 -1.72 -4.48
CA CYS A 11 11.55 -1.30 -5.53
C CYS A 11 12.28 -0.63 -6.70
N ARG A 12 13.38 0.07 -6.44
CA ARG A 12 14.30 0.61 -7.47
C ARG A 12 14.94 -0.46 -8.36
N LYS A 13 15.06 -1.70 -7.88
CA LYS A 13 15.61 -2.83 -8.64
C LYS A 13 14.56 -3.52 -9.51
N VAL A 14 13.27 -3.23 -9.29
CA VAL A 14 12.18 -3.79 -10.08
C VAL A 14 12.17 -3.12 -11.47
N PRO A 15 12.03 -3.91 -12.56
CA PRO A 15 11.94 -3.37 -13.91
C PRO A 15 10.78 -2.37 -14.06
N LEU A 16 10.96 -1.37 -14.91
CA LEU A 16 9.90 -0.41 -15.23
C LEU A 16 8.62 -1.10 -15.72
N GLN A 17 8.77 -2.19 -16.46
CA GLN A 17 7.65 -2.97 -17.03
C GLN A 17 6.65 -3.45 -15.96
N ALA A 18 7.11 -3.69 -14.73
CA ALA A 18 6.28 -4.11 -13.61
C ALA A 18 5.24 -3.06 -13.17
N PHE A 19 5.46 -1.79 -13.53
CA PHE A 19 4.58 -0.66 -13.19
C PHE A 19 3.66 -0.25 -14.34
N LEU A 20 3.87 -0.81 -15.54
CA LEU A 20 3.21 -0.37 -16.77
C LEU A 20 2.24 -1.39 -17.36
N SER A 21 2.45 -2.68 -17.08
CA SER A 21 1.69 -3.75 -17.72
C SER A 21 1.63 -4.99 -16.85
N ALA A 22 0.43 -5.58 -16.80
CA ALA A 22 0.20 -6.88 -16.17
C ALA A 22 1.06 -7.98 -16.80
N GLY A 23 1.57 -8.86 -15.96
CA GLY A 23 2.44 -9.95 -16.37
C GLY A 23 3.46 -10.34 -15.30
N THR A 24 4.44 -11.13 -15.71
CA THR A 24 5.46 -11.74 -14.84
C THR A 24 6.28 -10.73 -14.03
N GLU A 25 6.45 -9.52 -14.53
CA GLU A 25 7.17 -8.44 -13.87
C GLU A 25 6.32 -7.80 -12.76
N GLN A 26 5.02 -7.66 -12.96
CA GLN A 26 4.10 -7.18 -11.92
C GLN A 26 3.98 -8.20 -10.79
N ASP A 27 4.02 -9.50 -11.09
CA ASP A 27 4.04 -10.56 -10.06
C ASP A 27 5.25 -10.42 -9.12
N GLN A 28 6.40 -9.94 -9.62
CA GLN A 28 7.59 -9.67 -8.80
C GLN A 28 7.38 -8.46 -7.90
N LEU A 29 6.72 -7.41 -8.40
CA LEU A 29 6.38 -6.23 -7.62
C LEU A 29 5.35 -6.57 -6.53
N GLU A 30 4.30 -7.33 -6.88
CA GLU A 30 3.31 -7.85 -5.93
C GLU A 30 3.97 -8.68 -4.84
N SER A 31 4.83 -9.64 -5.22
CA SER A 31 5.55 -10.48 -4.26
C SER A 31 6.46 -9.67 -3.35
N LEU A 32 7.11 -8.64 -3.88
CA LEU A 32 7.93 -7.71 -3.09
C LEU A 32 7.05 -6.93 -2.11
N PHE A 33 5.96 -6.32 -2.59
CA PHE A 33 5.07 -5.48 -1.82
C PHE A 33 4.37 -6.27 -0.71
N ALA A 34 3.76 -7.42 -1.02
CA ALA A 34 3.13 -8.29 -0.04
C ALA A 34 4.09 -8.69 1.09
N ARG A 35 5.36 -8.98 0.75
CA ARG A 35 6.38 -9.28 1.77
C ARG A 35 6.67 -8.10 2.69
N PHE A 36 6.59 -6.87 2.18
CA PHE A 36 6.80 -5.67 2.98
C PHE A 36 5.57 -5.25 3.78
N LEU A 37 4.36 -5.58 3.36
CA LEU A 37 3.14 -5.38 4.16
C LEU A 37 3.04 -6.33 5.36
N GLY A 38 3.82 -7.41 5.38
CA GLY A 38 3.88 -8.33 6.51
C GLY A 38 2.84 -9.45 6.43
N ALA A 39 2.18 -9.75 7.54
CA ALA A 39 1.22 -10.86 7.65
C ALA A 39 -0.18 -10.48 7.12
N VAL A 40 -0.24 -9.86 5.93
CA VAL A 40 -1.50 -9.54 5.26
C VAL A 40 -1.86 -10.61 4.23
N PRO A 41 -3.17 -10.83 3.97
CA PRO A 41 -3.61 -11.65 2.85
C PRO A 41 -3.01 -11.16 1.53
N ARG A 42 -2.56 -12.10 0.70
CA ARG A 42 -1.93 -11.76 -0.59
C ARG A 42 -2.88 -11.05 -1.54
N GLU A 43 -4.15 -11.40 -1.51
CA GLU A 43 -5.20 -10.76 -2.31
C GLU A 43 -5.37 -9.29 -1.93
N LEU A 44 -5.36 -8.96 -0.62
CA LEU A 44 -5.35 -7.57 -0.16
C LEU A 44 -4.14 -6.80 -0.69
N ALA A 45 -2.94 -7.38 -0.60
CA ALA A 45 -1.73 -6.73 -1.10
C ALA A 45 -1.80 -6.45 -2.60
N ARG A 46 -2.44 -7.35 -3.36
CA ARG A 46 -2.68 -7.19 -4.79
C ARG A 46 -3.70 -6.09 -5.07
N ASP A 47 -4.83 -6.04 -4.36
CA ASP A 47 -5.85 -5.01 -4.54
C ASP A 47 -5.28 -3.60 -4.32
N LEU A 48 -4.46 -3.44 -3.27
CA LEU A 48 -3.75 -2.20 -2.97
C LEU A 48 -2.74 -1.83 -4.07
N LEU A 49 -2.00 -2.82 -4.58
CA LEU A 49 -1.04 -2.62 -5.67
C LEU A 49 -1.75 -2.17 -6.94
N ASP A 50 -2.78 -2.90 -7.35
CA ASP A 50 -3.52 -2.65 -8.59
C ASP A 50 -4.13 -1.25 -8.58
N HIS A 51 -4.78 -0.86 -7.47
CA HIS A 51 -5.29 0.51 -7.31
C HIS A 51 -4.20 1.58 -7.37
N THR A 52 -3.05 1.32 -6.74
CA THR A 52 -1.93 2.28 -6.75
C THR A 52 -1.38 2.47 -8.16
N LEU A 53 -1.28 1.40 -8.94
CA LEU A 53 -0.81 1.46 -10.33
C LEU A 53 -1.85 2.10 -11.26
N GLU A 54 -3.14 1.96 -10.98
CA GLU A 54 -4.22 2.59 -11.75
C GLU A 54 -4.35 4.10 -11.48
N THR A 55 -4.09 4.54 -10.25
CA THR A 55 -4.26 5.95 -9.84
C THR A 55 -3.00 6.79 -9.96
N ALA A 56 -1.82 6.17 -9.89
CA ALA A 56 -0.56 6.89 -10.04
C ALA A 56 -0.34 7.33 -11.49
N GLY A 57 -0.07 8.62 -11.70
CA GLY A 57 0.25 9.16 -13.03
C GLY A 57 1.68 8.87 -13.46
N THR A 58 2.56 8.53 -12.52
CA THR A 58 3.98 8.23 -12.78
C THR A 58 4.49 7.06 -11.94
N ARG A 59 5.60 6.45 -12.37
CA ARG A 59 6.30 5.44 -11.58
C ARG A 59 6.71 5.95 -10.20
N ASP A 60 7.29 7.14 -10.13
CA ASP A 60 7.82 7.67 -8.87
C ASP A 60 6.68 7.91 -7.87
N GLU A 61 5.52 8.38 -8.36
CA GLU A 61 4.30 8.49 -7.56
C GLU A 61 3.81 7.12 -7.08
N ALA A 62 3.74 6.11 -7.96
CA ALA A 62 3.37 4.75 -7.56
C ALA A 62 4.32 4.18 -6.51
N GLN A 63 5.64 4.38 -6.67
CA GLN A 63 6.64 3.93 -5.72
C GLN A 63 6.49 4.58 -4.36
N GLN A 64 6.22 5.89 -4.33
CA GLN A 64 5.99 6.61 -3.09
C GLN A 64 4.71 6.15 -2.41
N LYS A 65 3.58 6.11 -3.12
CA LYS A 65 2.30 5.60 -2.57
C LYS A 65 2.43 4.18 -2.00
N LEU A 66 3.11 3.27 -2.70
CA LEU A 66 3.36 1.92 -2.18
C LEU A 66 4.23 1.95 -0.92
N ALA A 67 5.19 2.87 -0.83
CA ALA A 67 6.02 3.03 0.37
C ALA A 67 5.22 3.60 1.55
N ASP A 68 4.34 4.55 1.29
CA ASP A 68 3.43 5.15 2.27
C ASP A 68 2.46 4.08 2.83
N LEU A 69 1.91 3.24 1.95
CA LEU A 69 1.11 2.07 2.35
C LEU A 69 1.91 1.09 3.20
N VAL A 70 3.19 0.84 2.88
CA VAL A 70 4.05 0.02 3.76
C VAL A 70 4.14 0.65 5.15
N ASP A 71 4.43 1.95 5.27
CA ASP A 71 4.53 2.57 6.59
C ASP A 71 3.19 2.58 7.35
N LEU A 72 2.06 2.72 6.65
CA LEU A 72 0.72 2.56 7.23
C LEU A 72 0.51 1.17 7.84
N PHE A 73 0.86 0.12 7.11
CA PHE A 73 0.72 -1.26 7.60
C PHE A 73 1.71 -1.63 8.72
N TRP A 74 2.74 -0.79 8.93
CA TRP A 74 3.65 -0.88 10.07
C TRP A 74 3.34 0.09 11.21
N LEU A 75 2.17 0.74 11.20
CA LEU A 75 1.74 1.73 12.20
C LEU A 75 2.68 2.95 12.29
N GLN A 76 3.42 3.23 11.21
CA GLN A 76 4.48 4.23 11.12
C GLN A 76 4.13 5.41 10.21
N TYR A 77 2.90 5.47 9.73
CA TYR A 77 2.45 6.49 8.78
C TYR A 77 2.47 7.91 9.36
N ASP A 78 3.08 8.82 8.61
CA ASP A 78 3.18 10.23 8.93
C ASP A 78 2.36 11.07 7.93
N ASP A 79 1.23 11.63 8.40
CA ASP A 79 0.32 12.43 7.58
C ASP A 79 1.00 13.65 6.91
N ALA A 80 2.12 14.14 7.48
CA ALA A 80 2.85 15.27 6.92
C ALA A 80 3.85 14.86 5.83
N ALA A 81 4.37 13.63 5.89
CA ALA A 81 5.38 13.13 4.97
C ALA A 81 4.78 12.32 3.81
N ASP A 82 3.65 11.66 4.05
CA ASP A 82 3.13 10.59 3.21
C ASP A 82 1.69 10.89 2.74
N PRO A 83 1.39 11.94 1.95
CA PRO A 83 0.00 12.37 1.74
C PRO A 83 -0.78 11.42 0.82
N LEU A 84 -1.43 10.41 1.40
CA LEU A 84 -2.41 9.58 0.71
C LEU A 84 -3.62 10.44 0.34
N THR A 85 -4.15 10.22 -0.86
CA THR A 85 -5.28 10.97 -1.39
C THR A 85 -6.60 10.39 -0.88
N PHE A 86 -7.68 11.16 -1.00
CA PHE A 86 -9.01 10.69 -0.59
C PHE A 86 -9.43 9.35 -1.24
N PRO A 87 -9.23 9.12 -2.56
CA PRO A 87 -9.47 7.80 -3.17
C PRO A 87 -8.67 6.66 -2.54
N ASP A 88 -7.41 6.92 -2.14
CA ASP A 88 -6.57 5.90 -1.49
C ASP A 88 -7.19 5.51 -0.12
N TRP A 89 -7.73 6.49 0.62
CA TRP A 89 -8.43 6.24 1.89
C TRP A 89 -9.77 5.52 1.73
N GLU A 90 -10.53 5.80 0.67
CA GLU A 90 -11.76 5.06 0.36
C GLU A 90 -11.47 3.59 0.07
N LEU A 91 -10.44 3.30 -0.73
CA LEU A 91 -9.99 1.94 -0.96
C LEU A 91 -9.58 1.27 0.35
N LEU A 92 -8.72 1.92 1.14
CA LEU A 92 -8.26 1.37 2.42
C LEU A 92 -9.43 1.02 3.34
N ARG A 93 -10.45 1.87 3.42
CA ARG A 93 -11.69 1.58 4.16
C ARG A 93 -12.37 0.31 3.65
N GLU A 94 -12.54 0.18 2.34
CA GLU A 94 -13.26 -0.95 1.73
C GLU A 94 -12.48 -2.26 1.86
N THR A 95 -11.19 -2.23 1.55
CA THR A 95 -10.31 -3.40 1.60
C THR A 95 -10.11 -3.85 3.04
N VAL A 96 -9.80 -2.95 3.99
CA VAL A 96 -9.63 -3.34 5.40
C VAL A 96 -10.93 -3.88 6.00
N ASN A 97 -12.09 -3.29 5.68
CA ASN A 97 -13.37 -3.84 6.14
C ASN A 97 -13.64 -5.24 5.59
N THR A 98 -13.29 -5.50 4.32
CA THR A 98 -13.45 -6.82 3.68
C THR A 98 -12.60 -7.88 4.37
N TRP A 99 -11.36 -7.53 4.74
CA TRP A 99 -10.38 -8.44 5.32
C TRP A 99 -10.26 -8.34 6.85
N ALA A 100 -11.15 -7.61 7.52
CA ALA A 100 -11.04 -7.26 8.95
C ALA A 100 -10.93 -8.47 9.89
N GLN A 101 -11.49 -9.63 9.49
CA GLN A 101 -11.43 -10.86 10.30
C GLN A 101 -10.07 -11.58 10.21
N GLU A 102 -9.31 -11.32 9.15
CA GLU A 102 -8.02 -11.96 8.88
C GLU A 102 -6.84 -11.06 9.26
N LEU A 103 -7.08 -9.77 9.40
CA LEU A 103 -6.09 -8.79 9.80
C LEU A 103 -5.97 -8.69 11.33
N ASP A 104 -4.80 -8.24 11.77
CA ASP A 104 -4.58 -7.91 13.18
C ASP A 104 -5.54 -6.79 13.62
N ILE A 105 -6.17 -6.96 14.79
CA ILE A 105 -7.18 -6.02 15.27
C ILE A 105 -6.62 -4.63 15.54
N ASP A 106 -5.38 -4.53 16.01
CA ASP A 106 -4.72 -3.25 16.29
C ASP A 106 -4.42 -2.53 14.97
N LEU A 107 -4.04 -3.27 13.93
CA LEU A 107 -3.86 -2.75 12.57
C LEU A 107 -5.17 -2.24 11.98
N VAL A 108 -6.24 -3.04 12.07
CA VAL A 108 -7.57 -2.64 11.58
C VAL A 108 -8.04 -1.37 12.28
N GLN A 109 -7.93 -1.31 13.61
CA GLN A 109 -8.31 -0.12 14.37
C GLN A 109 -7.50 1.10 13.94
N TYR A 110 -6.17 0.97 13.84
CA TYR A 110 -5.29 2.04 13.42
C TYR A 110 -5.65 2.60 12.04
N ILE A 111 -5.83 1.74 11.03
CA ILE A 111 -6.18 2.18 9.68
C ILE A 111 -7.55 2.85 9.67
N MET A 112 -8.54 2.29 10.37
CA MET A 112 -9.89 2.86 10.42
C MET A 112 -9.93 4.22 11.12
N GLU A 113 -9.15 4.43 12.19
CA GLU A 113 -8.99 5.75 12.82
C GLU A 113 -8.41 6.79 11.85
N ARG A 114 -7.44 6.39 11.02
CA ARG A 114 -6.87 7.24 9.97
C ARG A 114 -7.89 7.57 8.87
N VAL A 115 -8.61 6.57 8.36
CA VAL A 115 -9.69 6.74 7.38
C VAL A 115 -10.72 7.77 7.87
N LEU A 116 -11.17 7.65 9.12
CA LEU A 116 -12.11 8.60 9.73
C LEU A 116 -11.53 10.02 9.84
N THR A 117 -10.26 10.13 10.22
CA THR A 117 -9.55 11.42 10.32
C THR A 117 -9.48 12.13 8.97
N HIS A 118 -9.27 11.38 7.89
CA HIS A 118 -9.20 11.88 6.51
C HIS A 118 -10.58 12.01 5.83
N LYS A 119 -11.68 11.81 6.57
CA LYS A 119 -13.08 12.00 6.14
C LYS A 119 -13.55 11.09 5.00
N ALA A 120 -12.90 9.96 4.79
CA ALA A 120 -13.41 8.90 3.92
C ALA A 120 -14.52 8.12 4.66
N LEU A 121 -15.69 8.76 4.81
CA LEU A 121 -16.89 8.22 5.47
C LEU A 121 -17.87 7.65 4.45
#